data_AF-A0A0B4FHR0-F1
#
_entry.id   AF-A0A0B4FHR0-F1
#
_cell.length_a   1.000
_cell.length_b   1.000
_cell.length_c   1.000
_cell.angle_alpha   90.00
_cell.angle_beta   90.00
_cell.angle_gamma   90.00
#
_symmetry.space_group_name_H-M   'P 1'
#
loop_
_entity.id
_entity.type
_entity.pdbx_description
1 polymer ?
#
loop_
_entity_poly.entity_id
_entity_poly.type
_entity_poly.pdbx_seq_one_letter_code
_entity_poly.pdbx_strand_id
1 'polypeptide(L)' 'MSAESRTETVANFLDVADRVQFQKETGFSVQLVTRAKRVGLFPAHWFWAVRSYCEKHGIEVPEHLFKGHPDASGKDAA' A
#
# COMPACT_ATOMS: atom_id res chain seq x y z
N MET A 1 18.33 -2.22 -11.08
CA MET A 1 17.29 -1.26 -10.63
C MET A 1 16.89 -1.69 -9.24
N SER A 2 17.20 -0.86 -8.24
CA SER A 2 17.04 -1.18 -6.81
C SER A 2 15.58 -1.47 -6.49
N ALA A 3 15.32 -2.46 -5.62
CA ALA A 3 13.97 -2.86 -5.25
C ALA A 3 13.17 -1.74 -4.54
N GLU A 4 13.88 -0.76 -3.98
CA GLU A 4 13.32 0.41 -3.28
C GLU A 4 12.32 1.22 -4.12
N SER A 5 12.47 1.32 -5.45
CA SER A 5 11.56 2.15 -6.26
C SER A 5 10.17 1.55 -6.48
N ARG A 6 9.98 0.26 -6.15
CA ARG A 6 8.73 -0.47 -6.45
C ARG A 6 7.66 -0.33 -5.36
N THR A 7 7.96 0.27 -4.22
CA THR A 7 7.00 0.51 -3.14
C THR A 7 6.92 1.98 -2.72
N GLU A 8 7.51 2.90 -3.50
CA GLU A 8 7.50 4.35 -3.25
C GLU A 8 6.10 4.98 -3.31
N THR A 9 5.15 4.34 -3.98
CA THR A 9 3.77 4.80 -4.11
C THR A 9 2.78 3.68 -3.86
N VAL A 10 1.57 4.03 -3.45
CA VAL A 10 0.48 3.04 -3.27
C VAL A 10 0.16 2.35 -4.59
N ALA A 11 0.28 3.05 -5.72
CA ALA A 11 0.09 2.47 -7.04
C ALA A 11 1.09 1.35 -7.32
N ASN A 12 2.39 1.63 -7.14
CA ASN A 12 3.45 0.65 -7.41
C ASN A 12 3.37 -0.53 -6.43
N PHE A 13 3.11 -0.26 -5.15
CA PHE A 13 2.89 -1.32 -4.16
C PHE A 13 1.75 -2.25 -4.57
N LEU A 14 0.60 -1.70 -5.00
CA LEU A 14 -0.55 -2.52 -5.40
C LEU A 14 -0.30 -3.33 -6.68
N ASP A 15 0.61 -2.88 -7.55
CA ASP A 15 1.01 -3.64 -8.73
C ASP A 15 1.94 -4.81 -8.36
N VAL A 16 2.88 -4.60 -7.41
CA VAL A 16 3.74 -5.67 -6.86
C VAL A 16 2.95 -6.67 -6.02
N ALA A 17 2.05 -6.16 -5.17
CA ALA A 17 1.24 -6.94 -4.26
C ALA A 17 0.13 -7.72 -4.96
N ASP A 18 -0.06 -7.56 -6.27
CA ASP A 18 -1.27 -7.96 -7.00
C ASP A 18 -2.54 -7.43 -6.31
N ARG A 19 -3.02 -6.30 -6.81
CA ARG A 19 -4.22 -5.62 -6.31
C ARG A 19 -5.42 -6.56 -6.14
N VAL A 20 -5.62 -7.55 -6.99
CA VAL A 20 -6.78 -8.46 -6.89
C VAL A 20 -6.60 -9.40 -5.70
N GLN A 21 -5.41 -10.00 -5.58
CA GLN A 21 -5.07 -10.87 -4.47
C GLN A 21 -5.08 -10.12 -3.13
N PHE A 22 -4.48 -8.93 -3.10
CA PHE A 22 -4.50 -8.03 -1.95
C PHE A 22 -5.92 -7.76 -1.44
N GLN A 23 -6.85 -7.41 -2.34
CA GLN A 23 -8.25 -7.17 -1.97
C GLN A 23 -8.94 -8.42 -1.44
N LYS A 24 -8.69 -9.58 -2.06
CA LYS A 24 -9.29 -10.86 -1.66
C LYS A 24 -8.84 -11.28 -0.27
N GLU A 25 -7.56 -11.10 0.06
CA GLU A 25 -7.02 -11.53 1.36
C GLU A 25 -7.27 -10.51 2.48
N THR A 26 -7.18 -9.22 2.19
CA THR A 26 -7.43 -8.17 3.20
C THR A 26 -8.92 -7.89 3.41
N GLY A 27 -9.77 -8.25 2.46
CA GLY A 27 -11.20 -7.94 2.47
C GLY A 27 -11.50 -6.45 2.17
N PHE A 28 -10.50 -5.65 1.80
CA PHE A 28 -10.71 -4.25 1.48
C PHE A 28 -11.52 -4.08 0.20
N SER A 29 -12.52 -3.22 0.23
CA SER A 29 -13.36 -2.96 -0.94
C SER A 29 -12.58 -2.28 -2.07
N VAL A 30 -12.98 -2.56 -3.30
CA VAL A 30 -12.44 -1.93 -4.52
C VAL A 30 -12.40 -0.40 -4.38
N GLN A 31 -13.45 0.19 -3.81
CA GLN A 31 -13.57 1.64 -3.62
C GLN A 31 -12.52 2.18 -2.65
N LEU A 32 -12.29 1.50 -1.52
CA LEU A 32 -11.30 1.93 -0.54
C LEU A 32 -9.88 1.82 -1.08
N VAL A 33 -9.56 0.73 -1.77
CA VAL A 33 -8.24 0.54 -2.41
C VAL A 33 -8.03 1.56 -3.53
N THR A 34 -9.06 1.85 -4.32
CA THR A 34 -9.01 2.90 -5.35
C THR A 34 -8.77 4.29 -4.73
N ARG A 35 -9.44 4.59 -3.60
CA ARG A 35 -9.24 5.85 -2.88
C ARG A 35 -7.84 5.95 -2.32
N ALA A 36 -7.30 4.90 -1.70
CA ALA A 36 -5.93 4.87 -1.19
C ALA A 36 -4.91 5.09 -2.33
N LYS A 37 -5.12 4.43 -3.48
CA LYS A 37 -4.32 4.66 -4.69
C LYS A 37 -4.36 6.11 -5.16
N ARG A 38 -5.55 6.73 -5.21
CA ARG A 38 -5.71 8.14 -5.62
C ARG A 38 -5.12 9.14 -4.61
N VAL A 39 -5.19 8.83 -3.32
CA VAL A 39 -4.64 9.68 -2.26
C VAL A 39 -3.12 9.50 -2.14
N GLY A 40 -2.58 8.39 -2.63
CA GLY A 40 -1.17 8.03 -2.50
C GLY A 40 -0.79 7.58 -1.08
N LEU A 41 -1.77 7.32 -0.21
CA LEU A 41 -1.55 6.88 1.18
C LEU A 41 -2.57 5.85 1.63
N PHE A 42 -2.12 4.93 2.48
CA PHE A 42 -2.97 3.99 3.22
C PHE A 42 -3.49 4.60 4.53
N PRO A 43 -4.73 4.27 4.93
CA PRO A 43 -5.22 4.58 6.27
C PRO A 43 -4.37 3.92 7.36
N ALA A 44 -4.09 4.62 8.47
CA ALA A 44 -3.30 4.07 9.58
C ALA A 44 -3.84 2.73 10.12
N HIS A 45 -5.16 2.57 10.21
CA HIS A 45 -5.80 1.35 10.69
C HIS A 45 -5.63 0.14 9.77
N TRP A 46 -5.09 0.32 8.55
CA TRP A 46 -4.79 -0.79 7.64
C TRP A 46 -3.44 -1.44 7.91
N PHE A 47 -2.57 -0.79 8.70
CA PHE A 47 -1.18 -1.18 8.88
C PHE A 47 -0.99 -2.67 9.19
N TRP A 48 -1.70 -3.19 10.19
CA TRP A 48 -1.56 -4.59 10.59
C TRP A 48 -2.05 -5.59 9.54
N ALA A 49 -3.12 -5.26 8.82
CA ALA A 49 -3.64 -6.11 7.74
C ALA A 49 -2.67 -6.16 6.55
N VAL A 50 -2.12 -5.00 6.17
CA VAL A 50 -1.14 -4.90 5.10
C VAL A 50 0.17 -5.58 5.50
N ARG A 51 0.64 -5.39 6.74
CA ARG A 51 1.82 -6.07 7.27
C ARG A 51 1.66 -7.59 7.23
N SER A 52 0.53 -8.12 7.68
CA SER A 52 0.25 -9.56 7.66
C SER A 52 0.22 -10.10 6.23
N TYR A 53 -0.36 -9.36 5.29
CA TYR A 53 -0.30 -9.69 3.87
C TYR A 53 1.14 -9.72 3.35
N CYS A 54 1.92 -8.67 3.61
CA CYS A 54 3.29 -8.55 3.14
C CYS A 54 4.18 -9.67 3.69
N GLU A 55 4.07 -9.99 4.97
CA GLU A 55 4.81 -11.09 5.61
C GLU A 55 4.51 -12.44 4.97
N LYS A 56 3.23 -12.72 4.68
CA LYS A 56 2.81 -13.97 4.04
C LYS A 56 3.33 -14.11 2.60
N HIS A 57 3.46 -12.99 1.89
CA HIS A 57 3.87 -12.96 0.47
C HIS A 57 5.36 -12.61 0.27
N GLY A 58 6.12 -12.42 1.35
CA GLY A 58 7.55 -12.06 1.27
C GLY A 58 7.79 -10.67 0.67
N ILE A 59 6.85 -9.75 0.84
CA ILE A 59 6.91 -8.38 0.35
C ILE A 59 7.35 -7.46 1.50
N GLU A 60 8.11 -6.42 1.19
CA GLU A 60 8.46 -5.39 2.16
C GLU A 60 7.24 -4.52 2.51
N VAL A 61 7.01 -4.27 3.80
CA VAL A 61 5.89 -3.46 4.26
C VAL A 61 6.13 -1.99 3.91
N PRO A 62 5.23 -1.32 3.18
CA PRO A 62 5.43 0.09 2.82
C PRO A 62 5.02 1.01 3.98
N GLU A 63 5.76 0.99 5.09
CA GLU A 63 5.42 1.74 6.32
C GLU A 63 5.30 3.25 6.07
N HIS A 64 6.13 3.78 5.18
CA HIS A 64 6.13 5.18 4.76
C HIS A 64 4.87 5.61 4.00
N LEU A 65 4.07 4.67 3.49
CA LEU A 65 2.80 4.96 2.80
C LEU A 65 1.60 5.07 3.75
N PHE A 66 1.78 4.88 5.05
CA PHE A 66 0.67 4.97 6.01
C PHE A 66 0.47 6.40 6.52
N LYS A 67 -0.80 6.83 6.55
CA LYS A 67 -1.18 8.14 7.08
C LYS A 67 -0.69 8.29 8.52
N GLY A 68 0.09 9.34 8.78
CA GLY A 68 0.68 9.62 10.10
C GLY A 68 2.15 9.21 10.24
N HIS A 69 2.73 8.54 9.24
CA HIS A 69 4.18 8.32 9.18
C HIS A 69 4.89 9.66 8.88
N PRO A 70 6.05 9.96 9.50
CA PRO A 70 6.80 11.20 9.26
C PRO A 70 7.14 11.42 7.77
N ASP A 71 7.39 10.33 7.05
CA ASP A 71 7.70 10.34 5.61
C ASP A 71 6.50 10.13 4.68
N ALA A 72 5.28 10.13 5.22
CA ALA A 72 4.04 9.98 4.44
C ALA A 72 3.79 11.22 3.57
N SER A 73 4.50 11.30 2.45
CA SER A 73 4.25 12.29 1.41
C SER A 73 3.28 11.69 0.40
N GLY A 74 2.02 12.13 0.45
CA GLY A 74 1.03 11.80 -0.59
C GLY A 74 1.42 12.46 -1.91
N LYS A 75 2.41 11.89 -2.61
CA LYS A 75 3.04 12.49 -3.80
C LYS A 75 2.23 12.34 -5.09
N ASP A 76 1.11 11.62 -5.07
CA ASP A 76 0.29 11.36 -6.27
C ASP A 76 -1.00 12.20 -6.34
N ALA A 77 -0.97 13.45 -5.87
CA ALA A 77 -2.04 14.43 -6.08
C ALA A 77 -1.61 15.49 -7.09
N ALA A 78 -1.42 15.08 -8.35
CA ALA A 78 -1.31 15.96 -9.52
C ALA A 78 -2.40 15.61 -10.53
#